data_AF-A0A9N9BDP3-F1
#
_entry.id   AF-A0A9N9BDP3-F1
#
_cell.length_a   1.000
_cell.length_b   1.000
_cell.length_c   1.000
_cell.angle_alpha   90.00
_cell.angle_beta   90.00
_cell.angle_gamma   90.00
#
_symmetry.space_group_name_H-M   'P 1'
#
loop_
_entity.id
_entity.type
_entity.pdbx_description
1 polymer ?
#
loop_
_entity_poly.entity_id
_entity_poly.type
_entity_poly.pdbx_seq_one_letter_code
_entity_poly.pdbx_strand_id
1 'polypeptide(L)'
;MSQEEDEADIDYYDLLGVPQDSTNEVIDKAYRRRARKYHPDKNRDNPEAATKIFHQISKAYEILTNPQKRLVYDNARKARSALKVRHEALDARRKAMKTDLEDRENAARLEKRRKTATEESRQAKIERLKEETARRREKMGKGIYGRKQGDKS
;
A
#
# COMPACT_ATOMS: atom_id res chain seq x y z
N MET A 1 -2.34 -23.30 11.33
CA MET A 1 -2.48 -22.02 12.04
C MET A 1 -2.88 -22.39 13.44
N SER A 2 -1.92 -22.29 14.35
CA SER A 2 -1.98 -22.88 15.69
C SER A 2 -2.90 -22.03 16.56
N GLN A 3 -3.68 -22.62 17.47
CA GLN A 3 -4.55 -21.88 18.41
C GLN A 3 -3.80 -20.81 19.23
N GLU A 4 -2.46 -20.94 19.33
CA GLU A 4 -1.57 -19.98 19.98
C GLU A 4 -1.36 -18.68 19.19
N GLU A 5 -1.48 -18.69 17.86
CA GLU A 5 -1.29 -17.51 17.01
C GLU A 5 -2.47 -16.54 17.14
N ASP A 6 -3.70 -17.07 17.22
CA ASP A 6 -4.92 -16.27 17.43
C ASP A 6 -4.96 -15.59 18.81
N GLU A 7 -4.24 -16.13 19.80
CA GLU A 7 -4.18 -15.55 21.15
C GLU A 7 -3.20 -14.39 21.28
N ALA A 8 -2.23 -14.28 20.37
CA ALA A 8 -1.15 -13.29 20.46
C ALA A 8 -1.62 -11.85 20.21
N ASP A 9 -2.76 -11.67 19.53
CA ASP A 9 -3.30 -10.35 19.17
C ASP A 9 -4.35 -9.81 20.18
N ILE A 10 -4.70 -10.60 21.21
CA ILE A 10 -5.73 -10.22 22.17
C ILE A 10 -5.14 -9.32 23.26
N ASP A 11 -5.70 -8.12 23.42
CA ASP A 11 -5.40 -7.24 24.55
C ASP A 11 -6.20 -7.69 25.79
N TYR A 12 -5.50 -8.04 26.86
CA TYR A 12 -6.09 -8.53 28.11
C TYR A 12 -6.86 -7.46 28.87
N TYR A 13 -6.44 -6.19 28.73
CA TYR A 13 -7.16 -5.06 29.31
C TYR A 13 -8.52 -4.86 28.60
N ASP A 14 -8.53 -4.94 27.26
CA ASP A 14 -9.76 -4.84 26.46
C ASP A 14 -10.70 -6.03 26.69
N LEU A 15 -10.14 -7.24 26.83
CA LEU A 15 -10.89 -8.45 27.11
C LEU A 15 -11.65 -8.35 28.44
N LEU A 16 -11.00 -7.86 29.50
CA LEU A 16 -11.66 -7.58 30.78
C LEU A 16 -12.55 -6.34 30.71
N GLY A 17 -12.26 -5.41 29.80
CA GLY A 17 -12.93 -4.12 29.65
C GLY A 17 -12.54 -3.16 30.77
N VAL A 18 -11.24 -3.05 31.03
CA VAL A 18 -10.66 -2.19 32.06
C VAL A 18 -9.51 -1.37 31.46
N PRO A 19 -9.27 -0.14 31.92
CA PRO A 19 -8.14 0.63 31.43
C PRO A 19 -6.80 0.08 31.94
N GLN A 20 -5.70 0.40 31.24
CA GLN A 20 -4.36 -0.13 31.52
C GLN A 20 -3.80 0.25 32.90
N ASP A 21 -4.29 1.35 33.49
CA ASP A 21 -3.94 1.88 34.80
C ASP A 21 -4.81 1.28 35.93
N SER A 22 -5.66 0.30 35.61
CA SER A 22 -6.53 -0.34 36.59
C SER A 22 -5.76 -0.99 37.74
N THR A 23 -6.29 -0.81 38.94
CA THR A 23 -5.85 -1.52 40.14
C THR A 23 -6.34 -2.98 40.12
N ASN A 24 -5.71 -3.83 40.93
CA ASN A 24 -6.11 -5.23 41.05
C ASN A 24 -7.58 -5.38 41.48
N GLU A 25 -8.10 -4.48 42.33
CA GLU A 25 -9.51 -4.50 42.73
C GLU A 25 -10.48 -4.29 41.55
N VAL A 26 -10.10 -3.44 40.60
CA VAL A 26 -10.90 -3.18 39.38
C VAL A 26 -10.85 -4.39 38.45
N ILE A 27 -9.66 -5.01 38.32
CA ILE A 27 -9.45 -6.24 37.55
C ILE A 27 -10.29 -7.39 38.12
N ASP A 28 -10.31 -7.58 39.44
CA ASP A 28 -11.10 -8.60 40.13
C ASP A 28 -12.60 -8.44 39.87
N LYS A 29 -13.12 -7.21 40.00
CA LYS A 29 -14.52 -6.90 39.74
C LYS A 29 -14.88 -7.16 38.27
N ALA A 30 -14.00 -6.77 37.34
CA ALA A 30 -14.20 -6.99 35.91
C ALA A 30 -14.18 -8.47 35.54
N TYR A 31 -13.24 -9.24 36.08
CA TYR A 31 -13.15 -10.69 35.92
C TYR A 31 -14.45 -11.38 36.37
N ARG A 32 -14.92 -11.10 37.59
CA ARG A 32 -16.17 -11.69 38.11
C ARG A 32 -17.40 -11.36 37.26
N ARG A 33 -17.42 -10.18 36.64
CA ARG A 33 -18.49 -9.76 35.72
C ARG A 33 -18.41 -10.51 34.39
N ARG A 34 -17.22 -10.59 33.80
CA ARG A 34 -16.96 -11.26 32.52
C ARG A 34 -17.13 -12.78 32.63
N ALA A 35 -16.57 -13.41 33.67
CA ALA A 35 -16.70 -14.83 33.95
C ALA A 35 -18.17 -15.26 34.05
N ARG A 36 -19.02 -14.48 34.73
CA ARG A 36 -20.47 -14.76 34.79
C ARG A 36 -21.19 -14.61 33.45
N LYS A 37 -20.75 -13.67 32.61
CA LYS A 37 -21.33 -13.43 31.29
C LYS A 37 -20.99 -14.55 30.31
N TYR A 38 -19.75 -15.03 30.33
CA TYR A 38 -19.23 -16.04 29.39
C TYR A 38 -19.13 -17.44 29.99
N HIS A 39 -19.78 -17.72 31.12
CA HIS A 39 -19.76 -19.05 31.72
C HIS A 39 -20.46 -20.06 30.79
N PRO A 40 -19.87 -21.25 30.51
CA PRO A 40 -20.44 -22.22 29.58
C PRO A 40 -21.84 -22.71 30.00
N ASP A 41 -22.08 -22.85 31.31
CA ASP A 41 -23.40 -23.24 31.84
C ASP A 41 -24.53 -22.25 31.51
N LYS A 42 -24.21 -20.95 31.39
CA LYS A 42 -25.20 -19.92 31.03
C LYS A 42 -25.32 -19.69 29.52
N ASN A 43 -24.42 -20.26 28.73
CA ASN A 43 -24.34 -20.08 27.29
C ASN A 43 -24.47 -21.45 26.60
N ARG A 44 -25.52 -22.20 26.96
CA ARG A 44 -25.76 -23.58 26.48
C ARG A 44 -26.00 -23.67 24.98
N ASP A 45 -26.41 -22.57 24.36
CA ASP A 45 -26.63 -22.46 22.91
C ASP A 45 -25.32 -22.41 22.12
N ASN A 46 -24.23 -21.93 22.75
CA ASN A 46 -22.90 -21.90 22.16
C ASN A 46 -21.81 -22.11 23.23
N PRO A 47 -21.70 -23.33 23.77
CA PRO A 47 -20.82 -23.62 24.89
C PRO A 47 -19.34 -23.57 24.48
N GLU A 48 -19.01 -23.86 23.22
CA GLU A 48 -17.64 -23.87 22.72
C GLU A 48 -17.06 -22.44 22.65
N ALA A 49 -17.80 -21.50 22.06
CA ALA A 49 -17.37 -20.10 22.03
C ALA A 49 -17.29 -19.49 23.43
N ALA A 50 -18.25 -19.82 24.30
CA ALA A 50 -18.24 -19.40 25.70
C ALA A 50 -16.99 -19.93 26.43
N THR A 51 -16.65 -21.20 26.22
CA THR A 51 -15.46 -21.83 26.82
C THR A 51 -14.17 -21.16 26.34
N LYS A 52 -14.05 -20.86 25.03
CA LYS A 52 -12.88 -20.16 24.48
C LYS A 52 -12.70 -18.78 25.12
N ILE A 53 -13.76 -17.97 25.15
CA ILE A 53 -13.71 -16.62 25.73
C ILE A 53 -13.47 -16.69 27.25
N PHE A 54 -14.08 -17.64 27.94
CA PHE A 54 -13.87 -17.85 29.38
C PHE A 54 -12.42 -18.21 29.71
N HIS A 55 -11.80 -19.08 28.89
CA HIS A 55 -10.38 -19.42 29.04
C HIS A 55 -9.50 -18.18 28.86
N GLN A 56 -9.75 -17.36 27.84
CA GLN A 56 -9.03 -16.12 27.59
C GLN A 56 -9.20 -15.13 28.76
N ILE A 57 -10.41 -14.97 29.30
CA ILE A 57 -10.70 -14.11 30.45
C ILE A 57 -9.92 -14.57 31.69
N SER A 58 -9.84 -15.88 31.90
CA SER A 58 -9.11 -16.47 33.03
C SER A 58 -7.60 -16.24 32.91
N LYS A 59 -7.05 -16.41 31.71
CA LYS A 59 -5.64 -16.12 31.40
C LYS A 59 -5.30 -14.64 31.56
N ALA A 60 -6.17 -13.76 31.07
CA ALA A 60 -6.04 -12.31 31.26
C ALA A 60 -6.00 -11.94 32.76
N TYR A 61 -6.89 -12.51 33.56
CA TYR A 61 -6.91 -12.31 35.00
C TYR A 61 -5.62 -12.79 35.67
N GLU A 62 -5.14 -13.99 35.34
CA GLU A 62 -3.90 -14.55 35.90
C GLU A 62 -2.68 -13.66 35.62
N ILE A 63 -2.60 -13.10 34.41
CA ILE A 63 -1.48 -12.27 33.98
C ILE A 63 -1.56 -10.88 34.61
N LEU A 64 -2.75 -10.27 34.62
CA LEU A 64 -2.93 -8.89 35.09
C LEU A 64 -2.92 -8.74 36.61
N THR A 65 -3.28 -9.78 37.36
CA THR A 65 -3.25 -9.76 38.84
C THR A 65 -1.85 -10.01 39.42
N ASN A 66 -0.99 -10.74 38.70
CA ASN A 66 0.38 -11.00 39.12
C ASN A 66 1.31 -9.85 38.67
N PRO A 67 1.96 -9.10 39.58
CA PRO A 67 2.79 -7.95 39.21
C PRO A 67 3.93 -8.27 38.23
N GLN A 68 4.57 -9.44 38.37
CA GLN A 68 5.67 -9.86 37.50
C GLN A 68 5.17 -10.20 36.11
N LYS A 69 4.06 -10.97 36.01
CA LYS A 69 3.45 -11.33 34.72
C LYS A 69 2.89 -10.09 34.01
N ARG A 70 2.25 -9.18 34.75
CA ARG A 70 1.75 -7.90 34.24
C ARG A 70 2.87 -7.06 33.65
N LEU A 71 4.01 -6.95 34.35
CA LEU A 71 5.17 -6.20 33.85
C LEU A 71 5.69 -6.76 32.53
N VAL A 72 5.88 -8.08 32.44
CA VAL A 72 6.33 -8.75 31.21
C VAL A 72 5.33 -8.53 30.08
N TYR A 73 4.04 -8.68 30.36
CA TYR A 73 2.97 -8.44 29.40
C TYR A 73 2.95 -6.99 28.89
N ASP A 74 3.00 -6.02 29.79
CA ASP A 74 2.99 -4.59 29.47
C ASP A 74 4.22 -4.21 28.62
N ASN A 75 5.39 -4.76 28.94
CA ASN A 75 6.61 -4.56 28.16
C ASN A 75 6.49 -5.16 26.76
N ALA A 76 5.98 -6.40 26.65
CA ALA A 76 5.75 -7.05 25.36
C ALA A 76 4.73 -6.27 24.52
N ARG A 77 3.65 -5.79 25.14
CA ARG A 77 2.62 -4.96 24.49
C ARG A 77 3.20 -3.66 23.96
N LYS A 78 4.00 -2.94 24.77
CA LYS A 78 4.70 -1.72 24.33
C LYS A 78 5.64 -2.01 23.16
N ALA A 79 6.44 -3.08 23.25
CA ALA A 79 7.35 -3.48 22.17
C ALA A 79 6.60 -3.79 20.85
N ARG A 80 5.49 -4.53 20.92
CA ARG A 80 4.62 -4.78 19.74
C ARG A 80 4.10 -3.48 19.13
N SER A 81 3.60 -2.56 19.96
CA SER A 81 3.10 -1.27 19.48
C SER A 81 4.21 -0.43 18.81
N ALA A 82 5.42 -0.41 19.39
CA ALA A 82 6.56 0.31 18.85
C ALA A 82 7.04 -0.30 17.53
N LEU A 83 7.06 -1.64 17.42
CA LEU A 83 7.38 -2.34 16.18
C LEU A 83 6.38 -2.00 15.08
N LYS A 84 5.08 -1.98 15.39
CA LYS A 84 4.02 -1.62 14.44
C LYS A 84 4.22 -0.20 13.90
N VAL A 85 4.42 0.77 14.78
CA VAL A 85 4.69 2.18 14.39
C VAL A 85 5.94 2.28 13.51
N ARG A 86 7.01 1.58 13.88
CA ARG A 86 8.24 1.55 13.08
C ARG A 86 8.01 0.96 11.69
N HIS A 87 7.27 -0.14 11.61
CA HIS A 87 6.95 -0.78 10.34
C HIS A 87 6.11 0.14 9.45
N GLU A 88 5.07 0.76 10.01
CA GLU A 88 4.23 1.73 9.30
C GLU A 88 5.05 2.93 8.77
N ALA A 89 5.97 3.46 9.58
CA ALA A 89 6.85 4.55 9.16
C ALA A 89 7.80 4.14 8.02
N LEU A 90 8.36 2.93 8.09
CA LEU A 90 9.22 2.38 7.04
C LEU A 90 8.43 2.11 5.75
N ASP A 91 7.19 1.62 5.85
CA ASP A 91 6.31 1.39 4.71
C ASP A 91 5.92 2.69 4.01
N ALA A 92 5.60 3.74 4.78
CA ALA A 92 5.30 5.05 4.24
C ALA A 92 6.50 5.60 3.45
N ARG A 93 7.70 5.49 4.02
CA ARG A 93 8.94 5.92 3.35
C ARG A 93 9.22 5.10 2.08
N ARG A 94 9.05 3.78 2.13
CA ARG A 94 9.21 2.89 0.97
C ARG A 94 8.22 3.25 -0.13
N LYS A 95 6.96 3.51 0.22
CA LYS A 95 5.91 3.89 -0.73
C LYS A 95 6.23 5.22 -1.41
N ALA A 96 6.61 6.23 -0.64
CA ALA A 96 6.98 7.55 -1.17
C ALA A 96 8.18 7.49 -2.13
N MET A 97 9.20 6.70 -1.78
CA MET A 97 10.37 6.49 -2.64
C MET A 97 10.00 5.77 -3.94
N LYS A 98 9.14 4.75 -3.85
CA LYS A 98 8.65 4.02 -5.02
C LYS A 98 7.88 4.94 -5.97
N THR A 99 6.98 5.77 -5.45
CA THR A 99 6.19 6.70 -6.28
C THR A 99 7.06 7.76 -6.93
N ASP A 100 8.03 8.34 -6.21
CA ASP A 100 8.97 9.30 -6.79
C ASP A 100 9.80 8.69 -7.93
N LEU A 101 10.21 7.42 -7.80
CA LEU A 101 10.91 6.71 -8.86
C LEU A 101 10.01 6.52 -10.10
N GLU A 102 8.79 6.03 -9.91
CA GLU A 102 7.81 5.81 -10.99
C GLU A 102 7.48 7.12 -11.73
N ASP A 103 7.32 8.22 -10.99
CA ASP A 103 7.04 9.54 -11.55
C ASP A 103 8.21 10.06 -12.39
N ARG A 104 9.45 9.88 -11.91
CA ARG A 104 10.66 10.25 -12.67
C ARG A 104 10.81 9.42 -13.94
N GLU A 105 10.59 8.11 -13.87
CA GLU A 105 10.64 7.23 -15.03
C GLU A 105 9.57 7.61 -16.06
N ASN A 106 8.36 7.90 -15.62
CA ASN A 106 7.27 8.35 -16.48
C ASN A 106 7.58 9.71 -17.13
N ALA A 107 8.11 10.67 -16.37
CA ALA A 107 8.49 11.98 -16.88
C ALA A 107 9.59 11.85 -17.95
N ALA A 108 10.64 11.06 -17.69
CA ALA A 108 11.71 10.81 -18.67
C ALA A 108 11.18 10.11 -19.93
N ARG A 109 10.28 9.14 -19.77
CA ARG A 109 9.63 8.45 -20.90
C ARG A 109 8.78 9.40 -21.74
N LEU A 110 8.02 10.29 -21.09
CA LEU A 110 7.20 11.30 -21.77
C LEU A 110 8.07 12.31 -22.51
N GLU A 111 9.15 12.79 -21.89
CA GLU A 111 10.08 13.73 -22.52
C GLU A 111 10.74 13.10 -23.75
N LYS A 112 11.19 11.84 -23.64
CA LYS A 112 11.74 11.08 -24.77
C LYS A 112 10.73 10.95 -25.90
N ARG A 113 9.48 10.58 -25.60
CA ARG A 113 8.39 10.51 -26.59
C ARG A 113 8.11 11.86 -27.26
N ARG A 114 8.17 12.96 -26.49
CA ARG A 114 7.98 14.31 -27.05
C ARG A 114 9.10 14.67 -28.01
N LYS A 115 10.36 14.40 -27.63
CA LYS A 115 11.54 14.65 -28.47
C LYS A 115 11.49 13.86 -29.78
N THR A 116 11.14 12.57 -29.72
CA THR A 116 11.00 11.73 -30.92
C THR A 116 9.90 12.24 -31.83
N ALA A 117 8.72 12.58 -31.29
CA ALA A 117 7.61 13.12 -32.08
C ALA A 117 7.95 14.47 -32.75
N THR A 118 8.70 15.34 -32.07
CA THR A 118 9.17 16.60 -32.67
C THR A 118 10.16 16.37 -33.79
N GLU A 119 11.07 15.40 -33.65
CA GLU A 119 12.06 15.09 -34.69
C GLU A 119 11.39 14.41 -35.90
N GLU A 120 10.45 13.49 -35.68
CA GLU A 120 9.63 12.89 -36.74
C GLU A 120 8.85 13.95 -37.51
N SER A 121 8.23 14.90 -36.80
CA SER A 121 7.51 16.02 -37.42
C SER A 121 8.44 16.91 -38.26
N ARG A 122 9.65 17.18 -37.75
CA ARG A 122 10.68 17.95 -38.46
C ARG A 122 11.13 17.22 -39.72
N GLN A 123 11.38 15.91 -39.62
CA GLN A 123 11.82 15.07 -40.72
C GLN A 123 10.75 14.96 -41.81
N ALA A 124 9.49 14.73 -41.43
CA ALA A 124 8.37 14.70 -42.37
C ALA A 124 8.18 16.04 -43.11
N LYS A 125 8.42 17.17 -42.44
CA LYS A 125 8.37 18.49 -43.08
C LYS A 125 9.52 18.69 -44.08
N ILE A 126 10.73 18.25 -43.73
CA ILE A 126 11.88 18.26 -44.64
C ILE A 126 11.60 17.39 -45.87
N GLU A 127 11.05 16.19 -45.67
CA GLU A 127 10.71 15.26 -46.74
C GLU A 127 9.68 15.85 -47.70
N ARG A 128 8.58 16.44 -47.16
CA ARG A 128 7.58 17.15 -47.99
C ARG A 128 8.20 18.28 -48.81
N LEU A 129 9.10 19.08 -48.24
CA LEU A 129 9.78 20.15 -48.96
C LEU A 129 10.70 19.61 -50.06
N LYS A 130 11.39 18.49 -49.81
CA LYS A 130 12.21 17.79 -50.82
C LYS A 130 11.35 17.26 -51.97
N GLU A 131 10.20 16.66 -51.66
CA GLU A 131 9.25 16.21 -52.69
C GLU A 131 8.69 17.38 -53.50
N GLU A 132 8.29 18.47 -52.84
CA GLU A 132 7.74 19.64 -53.52
C GLU A 132 8.79 20.29 -54.44
N THR A 133 10.04 20.41 -53.97
CA THR A 133 11.14 20.93 -54.78
C THR A 133 11.49 20.00 -55.95
N ALA A 134 11.47 18.69 -55.76
CA ALA A 134 11.65 17.70 -56.83
C ALA A 134 10.54 17.82 -57.89
N ARG A 135 9.27 17.87 -57.47
CA ARG A 135 8.12 18.08 -58.37
C ARG A 135 8.22 19.39 -59.14
N ARG A 136 8.66 20.48 -58.50
CA ARG A 136 8.88 21.79 -59.17
C ARG A 136 10.01 21.71 -60.21
N ARG A 137 11.14 21.07 -59.88
CA ARG A 137 12.25 20.85 -60.84
C ARG A 137 11.83 19.99 -62.02
N GLU A 138 11.04 18.95 -61.80
CA GLU A 138 10.51 18.10 -62.88
C GLU A 138 9.54 18.88 -63.79
N LYS A 139 8.63 19.67 -63.21
CA LYS A 139 7.74 20.57 -63.96
C LYS A 139 8.51 21.61 -64.77
N MET A 140 9.55 22.22 -64.20
CA MET A 140 10.40 23.18 -64.91
C MET A 140 11.26 22.50 -65.98
N GLY A 141 11.80 21.30 -65.73
CA GLY A 141 12.55 20.52 -66.71
C GLY A 141 11.68 20.15 -67.92
N LYS A 142 10.45 19.70 -67.71
CA LYS A 142 9.49 19.42 -68.80
C LYS A 142 9.09 20.68 -69.59
N GLY A 143 9.08 21.87 -68.95
CA GLY A 143 8.84 23.15 -69.62
C GLY A 143 10.02 23.67 -70.48
N ILE A 144 11.26 23.27 -70.17
CA ILE A 144 12.47 23.68 -70.91
C ILE A 144 12.70 22.77 -72.13
N TYR A 145 12.39 21.46 -72.03
CA TYR A 145 12.50 20.52 -73.16
C TYR A 145 11.34 20.62 -74.19
N GLY A 146 10.28 21.38 -73.90
CA GLY A 146 9.16 21.60 -74.81
C GLY A 146 9.32 22.73 -75.84
N ARG A 147 10.46 23.43 -75.88
CA ARG A 147 10.65 24.64 -76.73
C ARG A 147 11.78 24.52 -77.77
N LYS A 148 12.13 23.30 -78.21
CA LYS A 148 13.03 23.04 -79.34
C LYS A 148 12.41 22.07 -80.36
N GLN A 149 11.28 22.44 -80.95
CA GLN A 149 10.89 22.01 -82.30
C GLN A 149 10.17 23.19 -82.95
N GLY A 150 10.80 23.79 -83.95
CA GLY A 150 10.32 24.97 -84.65
C GLY A 150 11.43 25.95 -84.93
N ASP A 151 12.42 25.54 -85.73
CA ASP A 151 12.97 26.39 -86.81
C ASP A 151 14.15 25.71 -87.52
N LYS A 152 14.19 25.96 -88.85
CA LYS A 152 15.10 25.52 -89.93
C LYS A 152 14.56 24.27 -90.67
N SER A 153 13.83 24.45 -91.78
CA SER A 153 14.25 24.90 -93.13
C SER A 153 15.21 23.94 -93.79
#